data_AF-A0A3G8XLW4-F1
#
_entry.id   AF-A0A3G8XLW4-F1
#
_cell.length_a   1.000
_cell.length_b   1.000
_cell.length_c   1.000
_cell.angle_alpha   90.00
_cell.angle_beta   90.00
_cell.angle_gamma   90.00
#
_symmetry.space_group_name_H-M   'P 1'
#
loop_
_entity.id
_entity.type
_entity.pdbx_description
1 polymer ?
#
loop_
_entity_poly.entity_id
_entity_poly.type
_entity_poly.pdbx_seq_one_letter_code
_entity_poly.pdbx_strand_id
1 'polypeptide(L)'
;MESKELTERTNNLWADLKKKIRDLKVEKKNSLEAAQFSLAETDTAIRSLKSWVITHQFDCWESEVHFFKELKPPFIAKFIYFSRVISLLSSLPHSGTKLKKGIYESELEYLRYFSLENRDFMSYYRRNATYMDRKYFLRFQYDLDVKLAVDIHSYDERFSTSHDHLIAQIIAHDDYEIFLSTQIARLKEKSFEETLPKREVQWTAPKVALTELVFALHHTHCFNGGTTSLSETVKWFEEAFSIDLGNYHNTIAEIKNRKSSPTRFLQLLTENLTTYLEKEEGI
;
A
#
# COMPACT_ATOMS: atom_id res chain seq x y z
N MET A 1 -6.90 9.10 -41.14
CA MET A 1 -7.02 9.70 -39.81
C MET A 1 -5.98 10.79 -39.75
N GLU A 2 -6.34 12.03 -39.45
CA GLU A 2 -5.35 13.10 -39.24
C GLU A 2 -4.60 12.82 -37.93
N SER A 3 -3.34 13.28 -37.78
CA SER A 3 -2.59 13.07 -36.52
C SER A 3 -3.33 13.64 -35.30
N LYS A 4 -4.10 14.73 -35.50
CA LYS A 4 -4.93 15.32 -34.45
C LYS A 4 -6.05 14.37 -33.97
N GLU A 5 -6.70 13.67 -34.90
CA GLU A 5 -7.74 12.68 -34.56
C GLU A 5 -7.12 11.48 -33.83
N LEU A 6 -5.92 11.04 -34.23
CA LEU A 6 -5.18 9.98 -33.50
C LEU A 6 -4.88 10.41 -32.06
N THR A 7 -4.41 11.64 -31.85
CA THR A 7 -4.13 12.19 -30.51
C THR A 7 -5.39 12.20 -29.65
N GLU A 8 -6.52 12.68 -30.17
CA GLU A 8 -7.78 12.71 -29.44
C GLU A 8 -8.26 11.31 -29.06
N ARG A 9 -8.25 10.36 -30.01
CA ARG A 9 -8.59 8.95 -29.73
C ARG A 9 -7.67 8.33 -28.69
N THR A 10 -6.38 8.62 -28.75
CA THR A 10 -5.38 8.11 -27.78
C THR A 10 -5.65 8.67 -26.38
N ASN A 11 -5.97 9.96 -26.27
CA ASN A 11 -6.31 10.59 -24.99
C ASN A 11 -7.60 10.01 -24.38
N ASN A 12 -8.63 9.78 -25.21
CA ASN A 12 -9.87 9.15 -24.76
C ASN A 12 -9.63 7.71 -24.28
N LEU A 13 -8.86 6.91 -25.05
CA LEU A 13 -8.46 5.57 -24.65
C LEU A 13 -7.69 5.57 -23.31
N TRP A 14 -6.81 6.55 -23.11
CA TRP A 14 -6.06 6.71 -21.86
C TRP A 14 -6.97 7.07 -20.68
N ALA A 15 -7.94 7.96 -20.89
CA ALA A 15 -8.91 8.32 -19.88
C ALA A 15 -9.76 7.10 -19.46
N ASP A 16 -10.22 6.32 -20.43
CA ASP A 16 -11.00 5.10 -20.20
C ASP A 16 -10.18 4.05 -19.46
N LEU A 17 -8.93 3.81 -19.86
CA LEU A 17 -8.04 2.88 -19.18
C LEU A 17 -7.81 3.30 -17.72
N LYS A 18 -7.52 4.58 -17.47
CA LYS A 18 -7.34 5.10 -16.10
C LYS A 18 -8.59 4.91 -15.24
N LYS A 19 -9.77 5.09 -15.82
CA LYS A 19 -11.04 4.85 -15.13
C LYS A 19 -11.18 3.38 -14.75
N LYS A 20 -11.03 2.47 -15.72
CA LYS A 20 -11.10 1.02 -15.48
C LYS A 20 -10.12 0.54 -14.41
N ILE A 21 -8.87 0.99 -14.46
CA ILE A 21 -7.84 0.65 -13.44
C ILE A 21 -8.27 1.12 -12.05
N ARG A 22 -8.86 2.33 -11.95
CA ARG A 22 -9.34 2.87 -10.67
C ARG A 22 -10.50 2.04 -10.12
N ASP A 23 -11.45 1.68 -10.98
CA ASP A 23 -12.62 0.88 -10.59
C ASP A 23 -12.19 -0.51 -10.12
N LEU A 24 -11.26 -1.16 -10.82
CA LEU A 24 -10.68 -2.44 -10.44
C LEU A 24 -9.98 -2.42 -9.07
N LYS A 25 -9.31 -1.31 -8.73
CA LYS A 25 -8.66 -1.13 -7.43
C LYS A 25 -9.67 -1.07 -6.27
N VAL A 26 -10.89 -0.62 -6.53
CA VAL A 26 -11.97 -0.54 -5.54
C VAL A 26 -12.73 -1.87 -5.45
N GLU A 27 -13.00 -2.50 -6.60
CA GLU A 27 -13.78 -3.73 -6.69
C GLU A 27 -13.03 -4.94 -6.11
N LYS A 28 -11.72 -5.05 -6.39
CA LYS A 28 -10.92 -6.23 -6.01
C LYS A 28 -10.28 -6.04 -4.64
N LYS A 29 -10.63 -6.90 -3.68
CA LYS A 29 -10.04 -6.92 -2.33
C LYS A 29 -8.57 -7.39 -2.35
N ASN A 30 -8.22 -8.28 -3.26
CA ASN A 30 -6.88 -8.83 -3.40
C ASN A 30 -6.02 -7.94 -4.32
N SER A 31 -4.89 -7.45 -3.82
CA SER A 31 -3.97 -6.60 -4.57
C SER A 31 -3.34 -7.30 -5.79
N LEU A 32 -3.13 -8.62 -5.72
CA LEU A 32 -2.58 -9.39 -6.84
C LEU A 32 -3.59 -9.50 -7.98
N GLU A 33 -4.84 -9.88 -7.66
CA GLU A 33 -5.92 -9.95 -8.66
C GLU A 33 -6.16 -8.58 -9.30
N ALA A 34 -6.22 -7.51 -8.49
CA ALA A 34 -6.37 -6.15 -9.00
C ALA A 34 -5.29 -5.79 -10.03
N ALA A 35 -4.04 -6.17 -9.76
CA ALA A 35 -2.92 -5.94 -10.67
C ALA A 35 -3.03 -6.80 -11.95
N GLN A 36 -3.45 -8.05 -11.85
CA GLN A 36 -3.65 -8.95 -13.01
C GLN A 36 -4.74 -8.45 -13.95
N PHE A 37 -5.91 -8.07 -13.43
CA PHE A 37 -6.98 -7.49 -14.25
C PHE A 37 -6.56 -6.14 -14.85
N SER A 38 -5.83 -5.32 -14.08
CA SER A 38 -5.33 -4.04 -14.60
C SER A 38 -4.31 -4.24 -15.73
N LEU A 39 -3.46 -5.26 -15.65
CA LEU A 39 -2.53 -5.63 -16.72
C LEU A 39 -3.29 -6.05 -17.98
N ALA A 40 -4.35 -6.86 -17.85
CA ALA A 40 -5.17 -7.31 -18.98
C ALA A 40 -5.89 -6.16 -19.70
N GLU A 41 -6.47 -5.21 -18.94
CA GLU A 41 -7.07 -4.01 -19.53
C GLU A 41 -6.01 -3.12 -20.20
N THR A 42 -4.82 -3.03 -19.60
CA THR A 42 -3.69 -2.29 -20.18
C THR A 42 -3.21 -2.92 -21.49
N ASP A 43 -3.07 -4.25 -21.56
CA ASP A 43 -2.72 -4.97 -22.78
C ASP A 43 -3.74 -4.74 -23.90
N THR A 44 -5.03 -4.79 -23.56
CA THR A 44 -6.13 -4.52 -24.50
C THR A 44 -6.00 -3.11 -25.08
N ALA A 45 -5.79 -2.10 -24.23
CA ALA A 45 -5.59 -0.73 -24.67
C ALA A 45 -4.33 -0.57 -25.56
N ILE A 46 -3.21 -1.21 -25.19
CA ILE A 46 -1.98 -1.18 -26.00
C ILE A 46 -2.22 -1.80 -27.39
N ARG A 47 -2.96 -2.91 -27.48
CA ARG A 47 -3.30 -3.54 -28.76
C ARG A 47 -4.16 -2.63 -29.63
N SER A 48 -5.14 -1.94 -29.05
CA SER A 48 -5.94 -0.94 -29.75
C SER A 48 -5.08 0.23 -30.24
N LEU A 49 -4.22 0.77 -29.38
CA LEU A 49 -3.30 1.85 -29.75
C LEU A 49 -2.37 1.43 -30.89
N LYS A 50 -1.81 0.21 -30.80
CA LYS A 50 -0.92 -0.36 -31.81
C LYS A 50 -1.61 -0.52 -33.17
N SER A 51 -2.87 -0.97 -33.20
CA SER A 51 -3.60 -1.15 -34.46
C SER A 51 -3.87 0.16 -35.19
N TRP A 52 -4.01 1.27 -34.45
CA TRP A 52 -4.18 2.61 -35.02
C TRP A 52 -2.87 3.15 -35.60
N VAL A 53 -1.76 2.97 -34.89
CA VAL A 53 -0.47 3.63 -35.23
C VAL A 53 0.27 2.93 -36.37
N ILE A 54 0.14 1.60 -36.48
CA ILE A 54 0.80 0.82 -37.54
C ILE A 54 0.33 1.25 -38.93
N THR A 55 -0.95 1.64 -39.06
CA THR A 55 -1.53 2.07 -40.33
C THR A 55 -1.48 3.59 -40.53
N HIS A 56 -0.98 4.34 -39.53
CA HIS A 56 -0.97 5.80 -39.52
C HIS A 56 0.37 6.36 -40.03
N GLN A 57 0.27 7.31 -40.95
CA GLN A 57 1.38 8.18 -41.35
C GLN A 57 1.22 9.52 -40.64
N PHE A 58 2.25 9.95 -39.93
CA PHE A 58 2.23 11.21 -39.21
C PHE A 58 2.37 12.39 -40.18
N ASP A 59 1.53 13.41 -39.97
CA ASP A 59 1.52 14.62 -40.80
C ASP A 59 2.85 15.37 -40.78
N CYS A 60 3.56 15.33 -39.64
CA CYS A 60 4.88 15.90 -39.47
C CYS A 60 5.69 15.18 -38.38
N TRP A 61 7.01 15.38 -38.39
CA TRP A 61 7.92 14.75 -37.44
C TRP A 61 7.61 15.18 -35.98
N GLU A 62 7.13 16.40 -35.75
CA GLU A 62 6.73 16.87 -34.41
C GLU A 62 5.55 16.05 -33.86
N SER A 63 4.58 15.70 -34.71
CA SER A 63 3.43 14.88 -34.31
C SER A 63 3.83 13.45 -33.97
N GLU A 64 4.81 12.90 -34.69
CA GLU A 64 5.39 11.58 -34.40
C GLU A 64 6.17 11.58 -33.09
N VAL A 65 7.02 12.60 -32.88
CA VAL A 65 7.75 12.79 -31.62
C VAL A 65 6.77 12.90 -30.46
N HIS A 66 5.74 13.74 -30.56
CA HIS A 66 4.74 13.90 -29.51
C HIS A 66 4.06 12.55 -29.17
N PHE A 67 3.74 11.75 -30.18
CA PHE A 67 3.17 10.44 -29.97
C PHE A 67 4.10 9.50 -29.19
N PHE A 68 5.36 9.34 -29.62
CA PHE A 68 6.30 8.40 -29.02
C PHE A 68 6.94 8.88 -27.72
N LYS A 69 6.99 10.20 -27.50
CA LYS A 69 7.55 10.81 -26.29
C LYS A 69 6.52 11.00 -25.17
N GLU A 70 5.26 11.27 -25.51
CA GLU A 70 4.25 11.70 -24.52
C GLU A 70 2.99 10.82 -24.50
N LEU A 71 2.43 10.45 -25.65
CA LEU A 71 1.13 9.76 -25.70
C LEU A 71 1.24 8.25 -25.46
N LYS A 72 2.19 7.58 -26.12
CA LYS A 72 2.40 6.13 -26.02
C LYS A 72 3.01 5.71 -24.67
N PRO A 73 4.07 6.36 -24.14
CA PRO A 73 4.80 5.85 -22.99
C PRO A 73 3.95 5.56 -21.74
N PRO A 74 2.93 6.37 -21.37
CA PRO A 74 2.08 6.07 -20.21
C PRO A 74 1.39 4.70 -20.26
N PHE A 75 0.97 4.23 -21.44
CA PHE A 75 0.35 2.91 -21.59
C PHE A 75 1.36 1.79 -21.32
N ILE A 76 2.52 1.87 -21.96
CA ILE A 76 3.59 0.88 -21.80
C ILE A 76 4.11 0.90 -20.36
N ALA A 77 4.20 2.08 -19.74
CA ALA A 77 4.61 2.23 -18.35
C ALA A 77 3.67 1.48 -17.39
N LYS A 78 2.35 1.57 -17.59
CA LYS A 78 1.39 0.80 -16.79
C LYS A 78 1.55 -0.70 -16.97
N PHE A 79 1.83 -1.16 -18.20
CA PHE A 79 2.07 -2.57 -18.45
C PHE A 79 3.31 -3.07 -17.70
N ILE A 80 4.43 -2.35 -17.80
CA ILE A 80 5.67 -2.66 -17.07
C ILE A 80 5.40 -2.67 -15.56
N TYR A 81 4.76 -1.62 -15.05
CA TYR A 81 4.44 -1.49 -13.62
C TYR A 81 3.63 -2.68 -13.10
N PHE A 82 2.50 -3.03 -13.74
CA PHE A 82 1.67 -4.13 -13.27
C PHE A 82 2.38 -5.48 -13.42
N SER A 83 3.14 -5.69 -14.50
CA SER A 83 3.94 -6.91 -14.67
C SER A 83 4.95 -7.09 -13.52
N ARG A 84 5.65 -6.02 -13.12
CA ARG A 84 6.58 -6.04 -11.98
C ARG A 84 5.84 -6.28 -10.65
N VAL A 85 4.73 -5.58 -10.41
CA VAL A 85 3.92 -5.77 -9.19
C VAL A 85 3.41 -7.21 -9.08
N ILE A 86 2.93 -7.81 -10.17
CA ILE A 86 2.47 -9.21 -10.17
C ILE A 86 3.62 -10.16 -9.87
N SER A 87 4.76 -9.97 -10.52
CA SER A 87 5.96 -10.80 -10.31
C SER A 87 6.45 -10.72 -8.87
N LEU A 88 6.50 -9.50 -8.31
CA LEU A 88 6.83 -9.27 -6.91
C LEU A 88 5.83 -9.95 -5.98
N LEU A 89 4.54 -9.62 -6.09
CA LEU A 89 3.51 -10.16 -5.20
C LEU A 89 3.41 -11.69 -5.24
N SER A 90 3.66 -12.30 -6.40
CA SER A 90 3.62 -13.76 -6.59
C SER A 90 4.86 -14.46 -6.02
N SER A 91 5.99 -13.76 -5.91
CA SER A 91 7.24 -14.31 -5.36
C SER A 91 7.39 -14.10 -3.85
N LEU A 92 6.55 -13.26 -3.24
CA LEU A 92 6.64 -12.99 -1.80
C LEU A 92 6.34 -14.23 -0.95
N PRO A 93 7.16 -14.53 0.07
CA PRO A 93 6.85 -15.62 0.99
C PRO A 93 5.62 -15.29 1.84
N HIS A 94 4.84 -16.30 2.22
CA HIS A 94 3.64 -16.12 3.05
C HIS A 94 3.98 -15.47 4.41
N SER A 95 5.09 -15.87 5.02
CA SER A 95 5.54 -15.43 6.35
C SER A 95 6.94 -14.79 6.30
N GLY A 96 7.24 -13.91 7.28
CA GLY A 96 8.58 -13.32 7.46
C GLY A 96 8.70 -11.88 6.98
N THR A 97 8.32 -10.92 7.84
CA THR A 97 8.39 -9.48 7.59
C THR A 97 9.80 -9.00 7.20
N LYS A 98 10.85 -9.55 7.82
CA LYS A 98 12.25 -9.23 7.50
C LYS A 98 12.64 -9.64 6.08
N LEU A 99 12.17 -10.81 5.64
CA LEU A 99 12.43 -11.35 4.31
C LEU A 99 11.71 -10.52 3.23
N LYS A 100 10.43 -10.18 3.47
CA LYS A 100 9.66 -9.29 2.59
C LYS A 100 10.33 -7.93 2.43
N LYS A 101 10.81 -7.35 3.54
CA LYS A 101 11.55 -6.08 3.53
C LYS A 101 12.83 -6.17 2.69
N GLY A 102 13.62 -7.22 2.86
CA GLY A 102 14.84 -7.43 2.07
C GLY A 102 14.59 -7.53 0.57
N ILE A 103 13.48 -8.19 0.17
CA ILE A 103 13.06 -8.26 -1.24
C ILE A 103 12.73 -6.85 -1.77
N TYR A 104 11.91 -6.07 -1.05
CA TYR A 104 11.57 -4.71 -1.46
C TYR A 104 12.80 -3.80 -1.56
N GLU A 105 13.75 -3.92 -0.63
CA GLU A 105 15.01 -3.17 -0.66
C GLU A 105 15.89 -3.58 -1.86
N SER A 106 15.92 -4.86 -2.22
CA SER A 106 16.65 -5.33 -3.41
C SER A 106 16.04 -4.81 -4.70
N GLU A 107 14.71 -4.72 -4.79
CA GLU A 107 14.02 -4.13 -5.93
C GLU A 107 14.31 -2.62 -6.04
N LEU A 108 14.33 -1.89 -4.92
CA LEU A 108 14.73 -0.47 -4.91
C LEU A 108 16.17 -0.28 -5.38
N GLU A 109 17.08 -1.17 -5.00
CA GLU A 109 18.47 -1.11 -5.45
C GLU A 109 18.60 -1.34 -6.97
N TYR A 110 17.80 -2.26 -7.52
CA TYR A 110 17.69 -2.42 -8.97
C TYR A 110 17.24 -1.13 -9.67
N LEU A 111 16.25 -0.42 -9.12
CA LEU A 111 15.79 0.87 -9.69
C LEU A 111 16.90 1.94 -9.65
N ARG A 112 17.71 1.97 -8.60
CA ARG A 112 18.87 2.87 -8.50
C ARG A 112 19.91 2.58 -9.55
N TYR A 113 20.26 1.31 -9.75
CA TYR A 113 21.20 0.90 -10.79
C TYR A 113 20.71 1.32 -12.18
N PHE A 114 19.42 1.08 -12.49
CA PHE A 114 18.80 1.55 -13.72
C PHE A 114 18.91 3.07 -13.90
N SER A 115 18.71 3.85 -12.83
CA SER A 115 18.81 5.30 -12.88
C SER A 115 20.23 5.80 -13.15
N LEU A 116 21.24 5.14 -12.56
CA LEU A 116 22.64 5.45 -12.81
C LEU A 116 23.05 5.14 -14.26
N GLU A 117 22.63 3.98 -14.77
CA GLU A 117 22.95 3.51 -16.12
C GLU A 117 22.33 4.38 -17.23
N ASN A 118 21.23 5.07 -16.92
CA ASN A 118 20.48 5.91 -17.86
C ASN A 118 20.46 7.40 -17.48
N ARG A 119 21.40 7.84 -16.63
CA ARG A 119 21.40 9.17 -16.01
C ARG A 119 21.24 10.32 -17.00
N ASP A 120 21.96 10.27 -18.12
CA ASP A 120 21.98 11.36 -19.10
C ASP A 120 20.65 11.47 -19.84
N PHE A 121 20.06 10.33 -20.25
CA PHE A 121 18.73 10.29 -20.84
C PHE A 121 17.64 10.68 -19.83
N MET A 122 17.76 10.26 -18.56
CA MET A 122 16.84 10.71 -17.51
C MET A 122 16.89 12.23 -17.31
N SER A 123 18.10 12.83 -17.36
CA SER A 123 18.26 14.28 -17.29
C SER A 123 17.60 14.97 -18.49
N TYR A 124 17.79 14.44 -19.71
CA TYR A 124 17.11 14.90 -20.92
C TYR A 124 15.59 14.90 -20.76
N TYR A 125 15.04 13.77 -20.35
CA TYR A 125 13.60 13.56 -20.20
C TYR A 125 13.02 14.47 -19.11
N ARG A 126 13.61 14.49 -17.90
CA ARG A 126 13.12 15.30 -16.77
C ARG A 126 13.20 16.80 -17.00
N ARG A 127 14.10 17.26 -17.88
CA ARG A 127 14.22 18.68 -18.28
C ARG A 127 13.25 19.07 -19.41
N ASN A 128 12.44 18.14 -19.92
CA ASN A 128 11.62 18.34 -21.11
C ASN A 128 12.42 18.90 -22.29
N ALA A 129 13.68 18.48 -22.42
CA ALA A 129 14.53 18.91 -23.51
C ALA A 129 14.02 18.37 -24.86
N THR A 130 14.32 19.08 -25.95
CA THR A 130 13.85 18.75 -27.30
C THR A 130 14.97 18.56 -28.32
N TYR A 131 16.22 18.86 -27.95
CA TYR A 131 17.36 18.91 -28.88
C TYR A 131 17.76 17.54 -29.46
N MET A 132 17.30 16.43 -28.87
CA MET A 132 17.52 15.06 -29.39
C MET A 132 16.24 14.40 -29.92
N ASP A 133 15.10 15.11 -29.95
CA ASP A 133 13.80 14.47 -30.20
C ASP A 133 13.76 13.72 -31.54
N ARG A 134 14.35 14.29 -32.59
CA ARG A 134 14.44 13.66 -33.92
C ARG A 134 15.29 12.38 -33.92
N LYS A 135 16.31 12.29 -33.06
CA LYS A 135 17.17 11.11 -32.94
C LYS A 135 16.53 10.02 -32.09
N TYR A 136 15.69 10.39 -31.13
CA TYR A 136 15.12 9.49 -30.14
C TYR A 136 13.75 8.93 -30.51
N PHE A 137 12.90 9.72 -31.16
CA PHE A 137 11.46 9.43 -31.25
C PHE A 137 10.91 9.37 -32.69
N LEU A 138 11.77 9.24 -33.70
CA LEU A 138 11.34 8.97 -35.07
C LEU A 138 11.48 7.47 -35.38
N ARG A 139 10.46 6.89 -36.00
CA ARG A 139 10.49 5.49 -36.45
C ARG A 139 11.44 5.34 -37.63
N PHE A 140 12.02 4.14 -37.78
CA PHE A 140 12.91 3.76 -38.88
C PHE A 140 14.16 4.64 -39.07
N GLN A 141 14.49 5.48 -38.08
CA GLN A 141 15.62 6.40 -38.12
C GLN A 141 16.50 6.20 -36.87
N TYR A 142 17.20 5.06 -36.83
CA TYR A 142 18.15 4.79 -35.76
C TYR A 142 19.44 5.59 -35.96
N ASP A 143 19.79 6.39 -34.96
CA ASP A 143 21.05 7.10 -34.90
C ASP A 143 22.06 6.28 -34.07
N LEU A 144 23.18 5.90 -34.70
CA LEU A 144 24.23 5.09 -34.08
C LEU A 144 25.08 5.88 -33.07
N ASP A 145 24.99 7.21 -33.08
CA ASP A 145 25.66 8.07 -32.08
C ASP A 145 24.96 8.03 -30.72
N VAL A 146 23.78 7.40 -30.65
CA VAL A 146 22.99 7.26 -29.44
C VAL A 146 23.10 5.84 -28.89
N LYS A 147 23.07 5.68 -27.57
CA LYS A 147 22.95 4.39 -26.91
C LYS A 147 21.65 3.70 -27.33
N LEU A 148 21.74 2.67 -28.16
CA LEU A 148 20.61 1.84 -28.58
C LEU A 148 20.38 0.70 -27.58
N ALA A 149 19.12 0.26 -27.47
CA ALA A 149 18.79 -0.96 -26.73
C ALA A 149 19.40 -2.19 -27.41
N VAL A 150 19.94 -3.12 -26.61
CA VAL A 150 20.59 -4.35 -27.13
C VAL A 150 19.59 -5.22 -27.89
N ASP A 151 18.34 -5.19 -27.48
CA ASP A 151 17.23 -5.96 -28.03
C ASP A 151 16.38 -5.16 -29.03
N ILE A 152 16.91 -4.06 -29.59
CA ILE A 152 16.13 -3.15 -30.44
C ILE A 152 15.41 -3.85 -31.61
N HIS A 153 16.03 -4.88 -32.17
CA HIS A 153 15.48 -5.70 -33.25
C HIS A 153 14.32 -6.62 -32.85
N SER A 154 14.08 -6.79 -31.54
CA SER A 154 12.92 -7.54 -31.03
C SER A 154 11.65 -6.69 -31.00
N TYR A 155 11.78 -5.36 -31.09
CA TYR A 155 10.65 -4.44 -31.10
C TYR A 155 10.04 -4.31 -32.50
N ASP A 156 8.73 -4.09 -32.55
CA ASP A 156 8.04 -3.76 -33.81
C ASP A 156 8.37 -2.30 -34.18
N GLU A 157 9.21 -2.12 -35.20
CA GLU A 157 9.71 -0.83 -35.68
C GLU A 157 8.58 0.12 -36.11
N ARG A 158 7.41 -0.42 -36.49
CA ARG A 158 6.22 0.39 -36.85
C ARG A 158 5.55 1.00 -35.63
N PHE A 159 5.80 0.45 -34.45
CA PHE A 159 5.20 0.87 -33.19
C PHE A 159 6.25 1.24 -32.14
N SER A 160 7.53 1.31 -32.45
CA SER A 160 8.58 1.59 -31.46
C SER A 160 9.67 2.47 -32.07
N THR A 161 10.36 3.19 -31.21
CA THR A 161 11.49 4.05 -31.56
C THR A 161 12.72 3.59 -30.76
N SER A 162 13.83 4.31 -30.85
CA SER A 162 15.02 3.96 -30.07
C SER A 162 14.84 4.16 -28.56
N HIS A 163 14.05 5.16 -28.12
CA HIS A 163 14.01 5.61 -26.72
C HIS A 163 12.62 5.72 -26.07
N ASP A 164 11.53 5.51 -26.81
CA ASP A 164 10.17 5.56 -26.25
C ASP A 164 9.94 4.51 -25.15
N HIS A 165 10.50 3.30 -25.32
CA HIS A 165 10.43 2.28 -24.28
C HIS A 165 11.20 2.70 -23.01
N LEU A 166 12.32 3.41 -23.16
CA LEU A 166 13.10 3.92 -22.02
C LEU A 166 12.32 4.97 -21.22
N ILE A 167 11.52 5.82 -21.87
CA ILE A 167 10.58 6.71 -21.18
C ILE A 167 9.55 5.91 -20.40
N ALA A 168 8.97 4.89 -21.02
CA ALA A 168 7.98 4.05 -20.34
C ALA A 168 8.56 3.35 -19.11
N GLN A 169 9.82 2.89 -19.17
CA GLN A 169 10.54 2.34 -18.03
C GLN A 169 10.75 3.38 -16.92
N ILE A 170 11.15 4.61 -17.25
CA ILE A 170 11.30 5.69 -16.26
C ILE A 170 9.98 5.93 -15.52
N ILE A 171 8.87 6.13 -16.25
CA ILE A 171 7.55 6.36 -15.65
C ILE A 171 7.12 5.18 -14.78
N ALA A 172 7.31 3.95 -15.27
CA ALA A 172 6.94 2.74 -14.52
C ALA A 172 7.75 2.57 -13.24
N HIS A 173 9.05 2.90 -13.30
CA HIS A 173 9.96 2.81 -12.16
C HIS A 173 9.61 3.85 -11.09
N ASP A 174 9.26 5.07 -11.47
CA ASP A 174 8.79 6.11 -10.54
C ASP A 174 7.51 5.63 -9.79
N ASP A 175 6.53 5.08 -10.52
CA ASP A 175 5.31 4.50 -9.92
C ASP A 175 5.61 3.30 -9.01
N TYR A 176 6.56 2.44 -9.42
CA TYR A 176 6.94 1.24 -8.69
C TYR A 176 7.73 1.56 -7.41
N GLU A 177 8.58 2.58 -7.43
CA GLU A 177 9.29 3.07 -6.24
C GLU A 177 8.31 3.56 -5.15
N ILE A 178 7.26 4.28 -5.55
CA ILE A 178 6.18 4.71 -4.65
C ILE A 178 5.47 3.48 -4.07
N PHE A 179 5.17 2.49 -4.91
CA PHE A 179 4.54 1.24 -4.46
C PHE A 179 5.41 0.52 -3.43
N LEU A 180 6.70 0.29 -3.71
CA LEU A 180 7.64 -0.39 -2.83
C LEU A 180 7.78 0.34 -1.49
N SER A 181 7.94 1.66 -1.53
CA SER A 181 8.05 2.51 -0.34
C SER A 181 6.79 2.43 0.53
N THR A 182 5.60 2.39 -0.09
CA THR A 182 4.32 2.18 0.61
C THR A 182 4.26 0.79 1.27
N GLN A 183 4.75 -0.26 0.60
CA GLN A 183 4.79 -1.60 1.20
C GLN A 183 5.74 -1.66 2.40
N ILE A 184 6.92 -1.04 2.30
CA ILE A 184 7.88 -0.98 3.40
C ILE A 184 7.29 -0.22 4.60
N ALA A 185 6.58 0.89 4.37
CA ALA A 185 5.90 1.64 5.42
C ALA A 185 4.85 0.79 6.15
N ARG A 186 4.00 0.07 5.41
CA ARG A 186 2.99 -0.85 5.97
C ARG A 186 3.60 -1.97 6.80
N LEU A 187 4.77 -2.48 6.42
CA LEU A 187 5.47 -3.49 7.22
C LEU A 187 5.96 -2.92 8.56
N LYS A 188 6.34 -1.64 8.61
CA LYS A 188 6.74 -0.97 9.87
C LYS A 188 5.53 -0.77 10.79
N GLU A 189 4.39 -0.37 10.25
CA GLU A 189 3.14 -0.20 11.02
C GLU A 189 2.69 -1.53 11.65
N LYS A 190 2.66 -2.63 10.87
CA LYS A 190 2.35 -3.97 11.40
C LYS A 190 3.33 -4.42 12.47
N SER A 191 4.62 -4.11 12.32
CA SER A 191 5.61 -4.44 13.36
C SER A 191 5.38 -3.66 14.65
N PHE A 192 4.77 -2.47 14.62
CA PHE A 192 4.45 -1.70 15.82
C PHE A 192 3.22 -2.27 16.56
N GLU A 193 2.26 -2.84 15.83
CA GLU A 193 1.12 -3.57 16.42
C GLU A 193 1.52 -4.95 16.97
N GLU A 194 2.50 -5.63 16.34
CA GLU A 194 2.97 -6.96 16.76
C GLU A 194 4.10 -6.95 17.83
N THR A 195 4.70 -5.79 18.17
CA THR A 195 5.87 -5.72 19.08
C THR A 195 5.54 -5.54 20.56
N LEU A 196 4.28 -5.42 20.96
CA LEU A 196 3.93 -5.75 22.33
C LEU A 196 3.80 -7.28 22.41
N PRO A 197 4.74 -8.01 23.04
CA PRO A 197 4.40 -9.35 23.47
C PRO A 197 3.18 -9.17 24.39
N LYS A 198 2.02 -9.59 23.90
CA LYS A 198 0.84 -9.84 24.72
C LYS A 198 1.25 -10.93 25.72
N ARG A 199 1.99 -10.56 26.77
CA ARG A 199 1.87 -11.22 28.07
C ARG A 199 0.46 -10.85 28.49
N GLU A 200 -0.52 -11.60 28.00
CA GLU A 200 -1.90 -11.45 28.39
C GLU A 200 -1.91 -11.68 29.89
N VAL A 201 -2.03 -10.60 30.65
CA VAL A 201 -2.19 -10.65 32.10
C VAL A 201 -3.51 -11.38 32.32
N GLN A 202 -3.42 -12.61 32.82
CA GLN A 202 -4.60 -13.44 33.06
C GLN A 202 -5.22 -13.05 34.39
N TRP A 203 -6.54 -12.82 34.43
CA TRP A 203 -7.25 -12.62 35.66
C TRP A 203 -7.49 -13.96 36.37
N THR A 204 -6.90 -14.14 37.54
CA THR A 204 -6.95 -15.40 38.30
C THR A 204 -7.86 -15.36 39.52
N ALA A 205 -8.36 -14.17 39.88
CA ALA A 205 -9.30 -14.02 40.99
C ALA A 205 -10.74 -14.44 40.57
N PRO A 206 -11.67 -14.64 41.52
CA PRO A 206 -13.05 -14.98 41.18
C PRO A 206 -13.72 -13.93 40.28
N LYS A 207 -14.62 -14.35 39.37
CA LYS A 207 -15.37 -13.44 38.49
C LYS A 207 -16.10 -12.33 39.26
N VAL A 208 -16.63 -12.67 40.42
CA VAL A 208 -17.28 -11.73 41.36
C VAL A 208 -16.37 -10.55 41.73
N ALA A 209 -15.07 -10.79 41.94
CA ALA A 209 -14.10 -9.75 42.29
C ALA A 209 -13.86 -8.80 41.11
N LEU A 210 -13.84 -9.33 39.88
CA LEU A 210 -13.73 -8.53 38.67
C LEU A 210 -15.00 -7.69 38.47
N THR A 211 -16.19 -8.28 38.66
CA THR A 211 -17.45 -7.54 38.61
C THR A 211 -17.50 -6.39 39.62
N GLU A 212 -17.05 -6.63 40.86
CA GLU A 212 -16.96 -5.59 41.90
C GLU A 212 -16.05 -4.43 41.46
N LEU A 213 -14.86 -4.74 40.91
CA LEU A 213 -13.90 -3.75 40.42
C LEU A 213 -14.45 -2.94 39.24
N VAL A 214 -15.02 -3.61 38.25
CA VAL A 214 -15.58 -2.97 37.04
C VAL A 214 -16.69 -1.99 37.42
N PHE A 215 -17.58 -2.39 38.32
CA PHE A 215 -18.66 -1.51 38.79
C PHE A 215 -18.10 -0.31 39.55
N ALA A 216 -17.10 -0.49 40.39
CA ALA A 216 -16.48 0.61 41.12
C ALA A 216 -15.84 1.63 40.17
N LEU A 217 -15.02 1.17 39.21
CA LEU A 217 -14.36 2.02 38.23
C LEU A 217 -15.35 2.71 37.27
N HIS A 218 -16.45 2.06 36.94
CA HIS A 218 -17.50 2.71 36.15
C HIS A 218 -18.15 3.87 36.93
N HIS A 219 -18.45 3.69 38.23
CA HIS A 219 -19.09 4.72 39.05
C HIS A 219 -18.15 5.87 39.46
N THR A 220 -16.83 5.73 39.29
CA THR A 220 -15.90 6.86 39.42
C THR A 220 -15.88 7.74 38.17
N HIS A 221 -16.53 7.33 37.07
CA HIS A 221 -16.55 8.04 35.79
C HIS A 221 -15.14 8.32 35.23
N CYS A 222 -14.14 7.49 35.57
CA CYS A 222 -12.75 7.71 35.17
C CYS A 222 -12.45 7.32 33.71
N PHE A 223 -13.36 6.62 33.03
CA PHE A 223 -13.18 6.21 31.64
C PHE A 223 -13.76 7.24 30.67
N ASN A 224 -13.00 7.61 29.64
CA ASN A 224 -13.42 8.50 28.55
C ASN A 224 -14.12 9.79 29.02
N GLY A 225 -13.64 10.40 30.11
CA GLY A 225 -14.25 11.61 30.66
C GLY A 225 -15.68 11.42 31.20
N GLY A 226 -16.04 10.19 31.56
CA GLY A 226 -17.31 9.83 32.18
C GLY A 226 -18.45 9.44 31.22
N THR A 227 -18.19 9.37 29.91
CA THR A 227 -19.22 9.08 28.90
C THR A 227 -19.41 7.61 28.57
N THR A 228 -18.56 6.71 29.09
CA THR A 228 -18.61 5.28 28.79
C THR A 228 -19.80 4.62 29.47
N SER A 229 -20.52 3.76 28.75
CA SER A 229 -21.60 2.96 29.34
C SER A 229 -21.07 1.78 30.16
N LEU A 230 -21.87 1.28 31.09
CA LEU A 230 -21.50 0.12 31.92
C LEU A 230 -21.25 -1.12 31.05
N SER A 231 -22.09 -1.36 30.03
CA SER A 231 -21.96 -2.52 29.15
C SER A 231 -20.68 -2.45 28.30
N GLU A 232 -20.28 -1.27 27.82
CA GLU A 232 -18.99 -1.09 27.13
C GLU A 232 -17.81 -1.33 28.07
N THR A 233 -17.91 -0.84 29.31
CA THR A 233 -16.87 -1.02 30.32
C THR A 233 -16.70 -2.52 30.63
N VAL A 234 -17.80 -3.23 30.90
CA VAL A 234 -17.80 -4.68 31.13
C VAL A 234 -17.17 -5.42 29.96
N LYS A 235 -17.62 -5.15 28.74
CA LYS A 235 -17.11 -5.80 27.53
C LYS A 235 -15.61 -5.60 27.34
N TRP A 236 -15.11 -4.39 27.60
CA TRP A 236 -13.68 -4.11 27.53
C TRP A 236 -12.87 -4.95 28.51
N PHE A 237 -13.35 -5.11 29.75
CA PHE A 237 -12.69 -5.95 30.76
C PHE A 237 -12.77 -7.45 30.43
N GLU A 238 -13.87 -7.91 29.83
CA GLU A 238 -14.01 -9.29 29.34
C GLU A 238 -13.00 -9.59 28.22
N GLU A 239 -12.82 -8.66 27.27
CA GLU A 239 -11.83 -8.75 26.20
C GLU A 239 -10.38 -8.63 26.71
N ALA A 240 -10.13 -7.75 27.68
CA ALA A 240 -8.79 -7.52 28.24
C ALA A 240 -8.26 -8.73 29.03
N PHE A 241 -9.15 -9.42 29.75
CA PHE A 241 -8.78 -10.57 30.59
C PHE A 241 -9.17 -11.93 30.00
N SER A 242 -9.79 -11.96 28.82
CA SER A 242 -10.31 -13.19 28.19
C SER A 242 -11.25 -13.98 29.12
N ILE A 243 -12.14 -13.28 29.83
CA ILE A 243 -13.12 -13.86 30.77
C ILE A 243 -14.53 -13.43 30.39
N ASP A 244 -15.48 -14.35 30.45
CA ASP A 244 -16.92 -14.05 30.39
C ASP A 244 -17.49 -13.81 31.79
N LEU A 245 -17.97 -12.61 32.08
CA LEU A 245 -18.59 -12.22 33.35
C LEU A 245 -20.05 -12.67 33.45
N GLY A 246 -20.67 -13.09 32.34
CA GLY A 246 -22.04 -13.59 32.31
C GLY A 246 -23.04 -12.54 32.81
N ASN A 247 -23.95 -12.95 33.71
CA ASN A 247 -24.97 -12.05 34.24
C ASN A 247 -24.43 -11.19 35.41
N TYR A 248 -23.63 -10.19 35.06
CA TYR A 248 -23.02 -9.23 36.00
C TYR A 248 -24.05 -8.43 36.83
N HIS A 249 -25.29 -8.27 36.34
CA HIS A 249 -26.39 -7.64 37.09
C HIS A 249 -26.86 -8.51 38.27
N ASN A 250 -26.93 -9.82 38.11
CA ASN A 250 -27.24 -10.72 39.22
C ASN A 250 -26.09 -10.77 40.22
N THR A 251 -24.85 -10.83 39.74
CA THR A 251 -23.66 -10.84 40.60
C THR A 251 -23.57 -9.59 41.47
N ILE A 252 -23.87 -8.39 40.94
CA ILE A 252 -23.87 -7.17 41.77
C ILE A 252 -25.03 -7.15 42.78
N ALA A 253 -26.19 -7.72 42.45
CA ALA A 253 -27.30 -7.87 43.39
C ALA A 253 -26.94 -8.80 44.55
N GLU A 254 -26.24 -9.90 44.27
CA GLU A 254 -25.70 -10.81 45.30
C GLU A 254 -24.66 -10.12 46.19
N ILE A 255 -23.77 -9.32 45.60
CA ILE A 255 -22.78 -8.52 46.33
C ILE A 255 -23.48 -7.56 47.30
N LYS A 256 -24.55 -6.88 46.85
CA LYS A 256 -25.35 -5.94 47.66
C LYS A 256 -26.02 -6.60 48.87
N ASN A 257 -26.35 -7.89 48.78
CA ASN A 257 -27.05 -8.63 49.84
C ASN A 257 -26.11 -9.27 50.88
N ARG A 258 -24.80 -9.04 50.82
CA ARG A 258 -23.82 -9.58 51.78
C ARG A 258 -23.88 -8.84 53.11
N LYS A 259 -24.11 -9.59 54.21
CA LYS A 259 -24.16 -9.03 55.57
C LYS A 259 -22.79 -8.65 56.18
N SER A 260 -21.67 -9.15 55.66
CA SER A 260 -20.36 -9.10 56.34
C SER A 260 -19.23 -8.36 55.60
N SER A 261 -19.42 -7.91 54.36
CA SER A 261 -18.56 -6.92 53.67
C SER A 261 -19.04 -6.82 52.22
N PRO A 262 -19.78 -5.77 51.85
CA PRO A 262 -20.28 -5.63 50.48
C PRO A 262 -19.16 -5.38 49.46
N THR A 263 -17.99 -4.88 49.87
CA THR A 263 -16.86 -4.53 48.96
C THR A 263 -15.55 -5.20 49.37
N ARG A 264 -15.57 -6.54 49.49
CA ARG A 264 -14.44 -7.30 50.02
C ARG A 264 -13.18 -7.20 49.13
N PHE A 265 -13.34 -7.15 47.82
CA PHE A 265 -12.19 -7.09 46.92
C PHE A 265 -11.56 -5.69 46.92
N LEU A 266 -12.37 -4.62 46.93
CA LEU A 266 -11.86 -3.25 47.00
C LEU A 266 -11.15 -2.95 48.33
N GLN A 267 -11.66 -3.50 49.43
CA GLN A 267 -10.99 -3.42 50.74
C GLN A 267 -9.59 -4.06 50.68
N LEU A 268 -9.51 -5.27 50.11
CA LEU A 268 -8.23 -5.95 49.92
C LEU A 268 -7.26 -5.15 49.03
N LEU A 269 -7.75 -4.53 47.95
CA LEU A 269 -6.92 -3.66 47.09
C LEU A 269 -6.38 -2.45 47.86
N THR A 270 -7.23 -1.85 48.70
CA THR A 270 -6.85 -0.70 49.53
C THR A 270 -5.79 -1.11 50.55
N GLU A 271 -6.01 -2.20 51.28
CA GLU A 271 -5.05 -2.74 52.26
C GLU A 271 -3.69 -3.06 51.62
N ASN A 272 -3.69 -3.70 50.44
CA ASN A 272 -2.46 -4.01 49.70
C ASN A 272 -1.71 -2.75 49.27
N LEU A 273 -2.43 -1.73 48.79
CA LEU A 273 -1.83 -0.46 48.38
C LEU A 273 -1.27 0.31 49.58
N THR A 274 -2.03 0.41 50.67
CA THR A 274 -1.58 1.08 51.91
C THR A 274 -0.34 0.39 52.47
N THR A 275 -0.33 -0.94 52.54
CA THR A 275 0.84 -1.71 53.02
C THR A 275 2.06 -1.50 52.13
N TYR A 276 1.88 -1.33 50.82
CA TYR A 276 2.97 -1.04 49.89
C TYR A 276 3.55 0.37 50.15
N LEU A 277 2.69 1.37 50.30
CA LEU A 277 3.11 2.76 50.55
C LEU A 277 3.79 2.94 51.91
N GLU A 278 3.27 2.33 52.98
CA GLU A 278 3.88 2.35 54.32
C GLU A 278 5.26 1.66 54.36
N LYS A 279 5.50 0.68 53.48
CA LYS A 279 6.82 0.05 53.34
C LYS A 279 7.85 0.92 52.64
N GLU A 280 7.43 1.86 51.78
CA GLU A 280 8.34 2.80 51.11
C GLU A 280 8.70 4.02 51.98
N GLU A 281 7.85 4.40 52.94
CA GLU A 281 8.16 5.46 53.93
C GLU A 281 9.06 4.97 55.09
N GLY A 282 9.35 3.68 55.15
CA GLY A 282 10.21 3.04 56.15
C GLY A 282 11.70 2.92 55.78
N ILE A 283 12.25 3.85 54.97
CA ILE A 283 13.68 4.00 54.68
C ILE A 283 14.15 5.42 55.03
#